data_AF-A0AAN4Z6G9-F1
#
_entry.id   AF-A0AAN4Z6G9-F1
#
_cell.length_a   1.000
_cell.length_b   1.000
_cell.length_c   1.000
_cell.angle_alpha   90.00
_cell.angle_beta   90.00
_cell.angle_gamma   90.00
#
_symmetry.space_group_name_H-M   'P 1'
#
loop_
_entity.id
_entity.type
_entity.pdbx_description
1 polymer ?
#
loop_
_entity_poly.entity_id
_entity_poly.type
_entity_poly.pdbx_seq_one_letter_code
_entity_poly.pdbx_strand_id
1 'polypeptide(L)'
;PCDAQISSKWCFLRWIGAPALLGFGVIHVGITIQRLQSTFNYGIQLQKFTSRVFIIGSMLCPCVFGYLTFSRESLEGLTPYCTSFTKSSELAMMLNLYVMVGVDMVNTLSTLALWWFNGKQLRKERGEFCLEKTFHRIQAIYAIKQFLPVTCIHSLTYIITMIVYFFSTTMGKILPSADLIFI
;
A
#
# COMPACT_ATOMS: atom_id res chain seq x y z
N PRO A 1 -10.97 -31.16 5.70
CA PRO A 1 -11.42 -30.71 7.04
C PRO A 1 -10.38 -29.81 7.72
N CYS A 2 -10.80 -28.62 8.14
CA CYS A 2 -9.92 -27.61 8.72
C CYS A 2 -10.21 -27.47 10.22
N ASP A 3 -9.36 -28.06 11.07
CA ASP A 3 -9.60 -28.24 12.52
C ASP A 3 -9.06 -27.12 13.42
N ALA A 4 -8.36 -26.11 12.86
CA ALA A 4 -7.82 -25.02 13.67
C ALA A 4 -8.85 -23.91 13.90
N GLN A 5 -9.22 -23.72 15.17
CA GLN A 5 -10.16 -22.70 15.65
C GLN A 5 -9.39 -21.44 16.05
N ILE A 6 -9.76 -20.28 15.50
CA ILE A 6 -9.23 -18.97 15.92
C ILE A 6 -10.23 -18.28 16.85
N SER A 7 -9.72 -17.63 17.90
CA SER A 7 -10.54 -16.75 18.76
C SER A 7 -11.06 -15.54 17.98
N SER A 8 -12.33 -15.17 18.18
CA SER A 8 -12.99 -13.99 17.58
C SER A 8 -12.19 -12.69 17.72
N LYS A 9 -11.35 -12.56 18.76
CA LYS A 9 -10.43 -11.42 18.95
C LYS A 9 -9.48 -11.21 17.77
N TRP A 10 -8.99 -12.28 17.14
CA TRP A 10 -8.10 -12.18 15.98
C TRP A 10 -8.84 -11.77 14.69
N CYS A 11 -10.13 -12.13 14.56
CA CYS A 11 -10.96 -11.67 13.45
C CYS A 11 -11.16 -10.15 13.50
N PHE A 12 -11.33 -9.58 14.68
CA PHE A 12 -11.41 -8.13 14.86
C PHE A 12 -10.11 -7.42 14.45
N LEU A 13 -8.95 -7.97 14.81
CA LEU A 13 -7.66 -7.43 14.39
C LEU A 13 -7.50 -7.45 12.87
N ARG A 14 -7.97 -8.49 12.19
CA ARG A 14 -7.98 -8.54 10.72
C ARG A 14 -8.90 -7.48 10.12
N TRP A 15 -10.08 -7.28 10.71
CA TRP A 15 -11.04 -6.30 10.24
C TRP A 15 -10.49 -4.87 10.30
N ILE A 16 -9.66 -4.56 11.31
CA ILE A 16 -8.97 -3.26 11.40
C ILE A 16 -7.74 -3.23 10.49
N GLY A 17 -6.92 -4.28 10.52
CA GLY A 17 -5.60 -4.30 9.89
C GLY A 17 -5.67 -4.25 8.37
N ALA A 18 -6.50 -5.09 7.74
CA ALA A 18 -6.53 -5.19 6.28
C ALA A 18 -6.98 -3.88 5.61
N PRO A 19 -8.04 -3.19 6.07
CA PRO A 19 -8.40 -1.90 5.51
C PRO A 19 -7.40 -0.80 5.86
N ALA A 20 -6.81 -0.79 7.06
CA ALA A 20 -5.84 0.24 7.45
C ALA A 20 -4.67 0.35 6.45
N LEU A 21 -4.22 -0.77 5.88
CA LEU A 21 -3.18 -0.80 4.85
C LEU A 21 -3.55 0.02 3.60
N LEU A 22 -4.82 0.00 3.19
CA LEU A 22 -5.30 0.84 2.08
C LEU A 22 -5.21 2.32 2.43
N GLY A 23 -5.57 2.69 3.67
CA GLY A 23 -5.41 4.05 4.17
C GLY A 23 -3.95 4.53 4.11
N PHE A 24 -3.01 3.69 4.54
CA PHE A 24 -1.57 3.98 4.41
C PHE A 24 -1.14 4.16 2.95
N GLY A 25 -1.60 3.29 2.03
CA GLY A 25 -1.33 3.45 0.59
C GLY A 25 -1.77 4.81 0.05
N VAL A 26 -2.98 5.27 0.41
CA VAL A 26 -3.49 6.59 0.01
C VAL A 26 -2.62 7.73 0.56
N ILE A 27 -2.17 7.64 1.82
CA ILE A 27 -1.27 8.64 2.41
C ILE A 27 0.06 8.69 1.67
N HIS A 28 0.64 7.53 1.34
CA HIS A 28 1.90 7.44 0.62
C HIS A 28 1.84 8.11 -0.76
N VAL A 29 0.75 7.88 -1.51
CA VAL A 29 0.48 8.58 -2.77
C VAL A 29 0.37 10.09 -2.55
N GLY A 30 -0.36 10.52 -1.52
CA GLY A 30 -0.50 11.93 -1.18
C GLY A 30 0.84 12.62 -0.87
N ILE A 31 1.72 11.94 -0.13
CA ILE A 31 3.08 12.43 0.16
C ILE A 31 3.89 12.58 -1.13
N THR A 32 3.82 11.61 -2.03
CA THR A 32 4.55 11.66 -3.30
C THR A 32 4.05 12.76 -4.22
N ILE A 33 2.74 12.98 -4.28
CA ILE A 33 2.16 14.11 -5.02
C ILE A 33 2.57 15.44 -4.39
N GLN A 34 2.60 15.57 -3.06
CA GLN A 34 3.09 16.79 -2.41
C GLN A 34 4.57 17.05 -2.72
N ARG A 35 5.41 15.99 -2.76
CA ARG A 35 6.83 16.11 -3.17
C ARG A 35 6.97 16.53 -4.63
N LEU A 36 6.12 16.00 -5.51
CA LEU A 36 6.05 16.39 -6.91
C LEU A 36 5.68 17.88 -7.02
N GLN A 37 4.63 18.30 -6.32
CA GLN A 37 4.17 19.69 -6.29
C GLN A 37 5.25 20.64 -5.75
N SER A 38 5.92 20.25 -4.67
CA SER A 38 7.04 20.99 -4.09
C SER A 38 8.22 21.10 -5.06
N THR A 39 8.56 20.01 -5.76
CA THR A 39 9.66 19.97 -6.74
C THR A 39 9.45 20.95 -7.91
N PHE A 40 8.20 21.16 -8.31
CA PHE A 40 7.81 22.06 -9.40
C PHE A 40 7.31 23.43 -8.92
N ASN A 41 7.48 23.77 -7.63
CA ASN A 41 7.07 25.04 -7.04
C ASN A 41 5.58 25.39 -7.27
N TYR A 42 4.69 24.40 -7.20
CA TYR A 42 3.24 24.66 -7.23
C TYR A 42 2.82 25.49 -6.01
N GLY A 43 1.82 26.35 -6.19
CA GLY A 43 1.35 27.26 -5.14
C GLY A 43 0.90 26.55 -3.86
N ILE A 44 1.17 27.19 -2.72
CA ILE A 44 0.89 26.61 -1.39
C ILE A 44 -0.59 26.27 -1.16
N GLN A 45 -1.51 26.98 -1.82
CA GLN A 45 -2.94 26.69 -1.75
C GLN A 45 -3.28 25.33 -2.37
N LEU A 46 -2.65 25.00 -3.51
CA LEU A 46 -2.85 23.70 -4.16
C LEU A 46 -2.28 22.56 -3.31
N GLN A 47 -1.11 22.78 -2.70
CA GLN A 47 -0.49 21.78 -1.81
C GLN A 47 -1.36 21.52 -0.56
N LYS A 48 -1.91 22.58 0.05
CA LYS A 48 -2.84 22.48 1.19
C LYS A 48 -4.15 21.80 0.80
N PHE A 49 -4.70 22.10 -0.38
CA PHE A 49 -5.90 21.44 -0.87
C PHE A 49 -5.63 19.94 -1.08
N THR A 50 -4.55 19.61 -1.78
CA THR A 50 -4.13 18.24 -2.06
C THR A 50 -3.93 17.44 -0.76
N SER A 51 -3.23 18.01 0.24
CA SER A 51 -2.99 17.34 1.51
C SER A 51 -4.29 17.01 2.25
N ARG A 52 -5.26 17.93 2.28
CA ARG A 52 -6.57 17.71 2.90
C ARG A 52 -7.35 16.59 2.21
N VAL A 53 -7.36 16.58 0.88
CA VAL A 53 -8.04 15.53 0.09
C VAL A 53 -7.46 14.16 0.41
N PHE A 54 -6.13 14.02 0.44
CA PHE A 54 -5.49 12.73 0.76
C PHE A 54 -5.68 12.30 2.21
N ILE A 55 -5.70 13.23 3.18
CA ILE A 55 -6.00 12.89 4.58
C ILE A 55 -7.44 12.37 4.71
N ILE A 56 -8.43 13.08 4.14
CA ILE A 56 -9.83 12.65 4.18
C ILE A 56 -9.99 11.31 3.44
N GLY A 57 -9.41 11.19 2.25
CA GLY A 57 -9.42 9.96 1.46
C GLY A 57 -8.81 8.77 2.22
N SER A 58 -7.71 8.99 2.95
CA SER A 58 -7.06 7.94 3.75
C SER A 58 -7.91 7.42 4.91
N MET A 59 -8.90 8.20 5.37
CA MET A 59 -9.86 7.78 6.39
C MET A 59 -11.10 7.14 5.75
N LEU A 60 -11.61 7.69 4.65
CA LEU A 60 -12.84 7.21 4.01
C LEU A 60 -12.63 5.90 3.23
N CYS A 61 -11.56 5.80 2.44
CA CYS A 61 -11.25 4.61 1.64
C CYS A 61 -11.19 3.31 2.47
N PRO A 62 -10.46 3.23 3.59
CA PRO A 62 -10.43 2.01 4.40
C PRO A 62 -11.77 1.69 5.06
N CYS A 63 -12.56 2.69 5.47
CA CYS A 63 -13.90 2.46 6.02
C CYS A 63 -14.84 1.83 4.98
N VAL A 64 -14.86 2.38 3.75
CA VAL A 64 -15.67 1.87 2.65
C VAL A 64 -15.20 0.47 2.25
N PHE A 65 -13.89 0.28 2.08
CA PHE A 65 -13.33 -1.02 1.72
C PHE A 65 -13.59 -2.09 2.79
N GLY A 66 -13.39 -1.74 4.06
CA GLY A 66 -13.65 -2.62 5.20
C GLY A 66 -15.13 -2.99 5.29
N TYR A 67 -16.03 -2.04 5.09
CA TYR A 67 -17.46 -2.32 5.06
C TYR A 67 -17.84 -3.27 3.90
N LEU A 68 -17.38 -2.98 2.67
CA LEU A 68 -17.69 -3.81 1.51
C LEU A 68 -17.10 -5.23 1.61
N THR A 69 -15.92 -5.38 2.21
CA THR A 69 -15.23 -6.66 2.32
C THR A 69 -15.79 -7.53 3.45
N PHE A 70 -16.13 -6.93 4.59
CA PHE A 70 -16.40 -7.66 5.83
C PHE A 70 -17.85 -7.59 6.32
N SER A 71 -18.73 -6.76 5.72
CA SER A 71 -20.13 -6.61 6.17
C SER A 71 -20.97 -7.90 6.13
N ARG A 72 -20.57 -8.88 5.31
CA ARG A 72 -21.26 -10.17 5.17
C ARG A 72 -20.54 -11.32 5.87
N GLU A 73 -19.38 -11.08 6.48
CA GLU A 73 -18.68 -12.12 7.25
C GLU A 73 -19.33 -12.22 8.64
N SER A 74 -19.73 -13.44 9.04
CA SER A 74 -20.25 -13.66 10.38
C SER A 74 -19.10 -13.54 11.39
N LEU A 75 -19.22 -12.61 12.34
CA LEU A 75 -18.30 -12.50 13.49
C LEU A 75 -18.55 -13.58 14.54
N GLU A 76 -19.64 -14.33 14.36
CA GLU A 76 -20.06 -15.45 15.17
C GLU A 76 -19.69 -16.75 14.45
N GLY A 77 -18.99 -17.65 15.15
CA GLY A 77 -18.72 -19.02 14.68
C GLY A 77 -17.24 -19.38 14.53
N LEU A 78 -17.01 -20.69 14.56
CA LEU A 78 -15.71 -21.32 14.36
C LEU A 78 -15.35 -21.24 12.86
N THR A 79 -14.50 -20.29 12.46
CA THR A 79 -14.02 -20.26 11.07
C THR A 79 -12.88 -21.26 10.88
N PRO A 80 -13.06 -22.33 10.08
CA PRO A 80 -11.99 -23.27 9.78
C PRO A 80 -10.80 -22.57 9.12
N TYR A 81 -9.59 -22.99 9.45
CA TYR A 81 -8.32 -22.51 8.91
C TYR A 81 -8.09 -22.94 7.44
N CYS A 82 -8.99 -22.58 6.54
CA CYS A 82 -8.87 -22.83 5.11
C CYS A 82 -8.96 -21.46 4.44
N THR A 83 -7.80 -20.89 4.05
CA THR A 83 -7.63 -19.59 3.36
C THR A 83 -8.71 -18.59 3.73
N SER A 84 -8.48 -17.85 4.83
CA SER A 84 -9.40 -17.00 5.63
C SER A 84 -10.46 -16.12 4.91
N PHE A 85 -10.53 -16.10 3.58
CA PHE A 85 -11.50 -15.37 2.79
C PHE A 85 -12.69 -16.27 2.40
N THR A 86 -13.90 -15.75 2.57
CA THR A 86 -15.07 -16.31 1.87
C THR A 86 -14.88 -16.14 0.37
N LYS A 87 -15.50 -16.97 -0.47
CA LYS A 87 -15.46 -16.79 -1.94
C LYS A 87 -15.86 -15.36 -2.37
N SER A 88 -16.74 -14.71 -1.62
CA SER A 88 -17.14 -13.32 -1.85
C SER A 88 -16.08 -12.29 -1.44
N SER A 89 -15.38 -12.48 -0.31
CA SER A 89 -14.35 -11.55 0.16
C SER A 89 -12.99 -11.77 -0.50
N GLU A 90 -12.75 -12.96 -1.06
CA GLU A 90 -11.52 -13.30 -1.78
C GLU A 90 -11.30 -12.37 -2.98
N LEU A 91 -12.34 -12.17 -3.82
CA LEU A 91 -12.23 -11.30 -5.00
C LEU A 91 -11.89 -9.86 -4.62
N ALA A 92 -12.56 -9.32 -3.59
CA ALA A 92 -12.33 -7.96 -3.11
C ALA A 92 -10.92 -7.79 -2.53
N MET A 93 -10.46 -8.78 -1.75
CA MET A 93 -9.12 -8.77 -1.17
C MET A 93 -8.03 -8.87 -2.24
N MET A 94 -8.25 -9.71 -3.25
CA MET A 94 -7.33 -9.87 -4.38
C MET A 94 -7.24 -8.61 -5.24
N LEU A 95 -8.38 -8.00 -5.55
CA LEU A 95 -8.41 -6.72 -6.24
C LEU A 95 -7.65 -5.65 -5.44
N ASN A 96 -7.88 -5.56 -4.13
CA ASN A 96 -7.16 -4.65 -3.26
C ASN A 96 -5.65 -4.91 -3.26
N LEU A 97 -5.22 -6.17 -3.18
CA LEU A 97 -3.81 -6.54 -3.24
C LEU A 97 -3.17 -6.08 -4.56
N TYR A 98 -3.81 -6.32 -5.71
CA TYR A 98 -3.30 -5.89 -7.01
C TYR A 98 -3.22 -4.37 -7.13
N VAL A 99 -4.25 -3.65 -6.66
CA VAL A 99 -4.26 -2.18 -6.65
C VAL A 99 -3.15 -1.65 -5.76
N MET A 100 -2.97 -2.20 -4.55
CA MET A 100 -1.92 -1.78 -3.61
C MET A 100 -0.52 -2.01 -4.18
N VAL A 101 -0.25 -3.20 -4.76
CA VAL A 101 1.02 -3.48 -5.44
C VAL A 101 1.27 -2.46 -6.56
N GLY A 102 0.27 -2.22 -7.42
CA GLY A 102 0.40 -1.28 -8.53
C GLY A 102 0.68 0.15 -8.05
N VAL A 103 -0.06 0.61 -7.05
CA VAL A 103 0.12 1.93 -6.44
C VAL A 103 1.50 2.06 -5.82
N ASP A 104 1.97 1.05 -5.07
CA ASP A 104 3.29 1.05 -4.45
C ASP A 104 4.43 1.07 -5.47
N MET A 105 4.32 0.31 -6.57
CA MET A 105 5.30 0.34 -7.65
C MET A 105 5.39 1.73 -8.26
N VAL A 106 4.25 2.33 -8.61
CA VAL A 106 4.20 3.69 -9.16
C VAL A 106 4.78 4.70 -8.17
N ASN A 107 4.46 4.54 -6.88
CA ASN A 107 4.93 5.42 -5.82
C ASN A 107 6.45 5.36 -5.62
N THR A 108 7.01 4.14 -5.59
CA THR A 108 8.46 3.90 -5.47
C THR A 108 9.21 4.43 -6.69
N LEU A 109 8.73 4.11 -7.89
CA LEU A 109 9.34 4.59 -9.13
C LEU A 109 9.29 6.13 -9.24
N SER A 110 8.16 6.74 -8.88
CA SER A 110 8.00 8.19 -8.85
C SER A 110 8.95 8.84 -7.83
N THR A 111 9.10 8.23 -6.65
CA THR A 111 10.02 8.73 -5.61
C THR A 111 11.48 8.63 -6.06
N LEU A 112 11.88 7.53 -6.70
CA LEU A 112 13.21 7.36 -7.28
C LEU A 112 13.47 8.37 -8.40
N ALA A 113 12.50 8.57 -9.30
CA ALA A 113 12.58 9.56 -10.37
C ALA A 113 12.71 10.99 -9.81
N LEU A 114 11.92 11.34 -8.79
CA LEU A 114 12.01 12.62 -8.10
C LEU A 114 13.35 12.82 -7.40
N TRP A 115 13.89 11.77 -6.77
CA TRP A 115 15.21 11.82 -6.14
C TRP A 115 16.30 12.11 -7.17
N TRP A 116 16.30 11.36 -8.28
CA TRP A 116 17.26 11.53 -9.36
C TRP A 116 17.14 12.92 -10.01
N PHE A 117 15.92 13.35 -10.32
CA PHE A 117 15.63 14.65 -10.92
C PHE A 117 16.11 15.80 -10.02
N ASN A 118 15.75 15.78 -8.74
CA ASN A 118 16.18 16.79 -7.79
C ASN A 118 17.70 16.79 -7.60
N GLY A 119 18.36 15.63 -7.59
CA GLY A 119 19.82 15.55 -7.54
C GLY A 119 20.50 16.12 -8.79
N LYS A 120 19.92 15.93 -9.98
CA LYS A 120 20.41 16.53 -11.23
C LYS A 120 20.24 18.05 -11.21
N GLN A 121 19.05 18.54 -10.84
CA GLN A 121 18.74 19.95 -10.83
C GLN A 121 19.53 20.73 -9.75
N LEU A 122 19.78 20.11 -8.59
CA LEU A 122 20.63 20.71 -7.55
C LEU A 122 22.06 20.95 -8.03
N ARG A 123 22.62 20.04 -8.84
CA ARG A 123 23.96 20.22 -9.42
C ARG A 123 24.02 21.42 -10.37
N LYS A 124 22.95 21.68 -11.11
CA LYS A 124 22.82 22.86 -11.98
C LYS A 124 22.70 24.14 -11.15
N GLU A 125 21.80 24.17 -10.17
CA GLU A 125 21.51 25.36 -9.35
C GLU A 125 22.70 25.80 -8.49
N ARG A 126 23.58 24.88 -8.07
CA ARG A 126 24.83 25.22 -7.37
C ARG A 126 25.78 26.08 -8.21
N GLY A 127 25.74 25.96 -9.53
CA GLY A 127 26.52 26.84 -10.43
C GLY A 127 25.93 28.25 -10.54
N GLU A 128 24.63 28.42 -10.26
CA GLU A 128 23.89 29.68 -10.37
C GLU A 128 23.83 30.46 -9.04
N PHE A 129 24.43 29.95 -7.95
CA PHE A 129 24.52 30.56 -6.61
C PHE A 129 23.19 31.05 -6.00
N CYS A 130 22.06 30.48 -6.41
CA CYS A 130 20.74 30.79 -5.83
C CYS A 130 20.51 30.03 -4.51
N LEU A 131 20.74 30.68 -3.38
CA LEU A 131 20.72 30.05 -2.05
C LEU A 131 19.34 29.46 -1.66
N GLU A 132 18.25 30.20 -1.90
CA GLU A 132 16.89 29.80 -1.51
C GLU A 132 16.43 28.52 -2.23
N LYS A 133 16.55 28.48 -3.56
CA LYS A 133 16.20 27.31 -4.39
C LYS A 133 17.03 26.09 -4.00
N THR A 134 18.32 26.30 -3.77
CA THR A 134 19.27 25.27 -3.34
C THR A 134 18.85 24.67 -1.99
N PHE A 135 18.49 25.52 -1.02
CA PHE A 135 18.08 25.08 0.31
C PHE A 135 16.79 24.24 0.27
N HIS A 136 15.74 24.73 -0.43
CA HIS A 136 14.50 23.98 -0.59
C HIS A 136 14.70 22.63 -1.27
N ARG A 137 15.52 22.56 -2.32
CA ARG A 137 15.80 21.30 -3.02
C ARG A 137 16.61 20.32 -2.17
N ILE A 138 17.54 20.81 -1.35
CA ILE A 138 18.27 19.99 -0.38
C ILE A 138 17.31 19.39 0.65
N GLN A 139 16.39 20.18 1.20
CA GLN A 139 15.36 19.68 2.13
C GLN A 139 14.50 18.59 1.49
N ALA A 140 14.06 18.79 0.24
CA ALA A 140 13.28 17.80 -0.50
C ALA A 140 14.05 16.48 -0.69
N ILE A 141 15.34 16.55 -1.01
CA ILE A 141 16.19 15.35 -1.16
C ILE A 141 16.36 14.61 0.18
N TYR A 142 16.59 15.33 1.28
CA TYR A 142 16.69 14.71 2.60
C TYR A 142 15.38 14.02 3.01
N ALA A 143 14.25 14.68 2.79
CA ALA A 143 12.94 14.09 3.02
C ALA A 143 12.76 12.82 2.17
N ILE A 144 13.07 12.84 0.87
CA ILE A 144 12.97 11.64 0.03
C ILE A 144 13.87 10.52 0.56
N LYS A 145 15.14 10.81 0.91
CA LYS A 145 16.09 9.81 1.42
C LYS A 145 15.61 9.14 2.70
N GLN A 146 14.93 9.86 3.59
CA GLN A 146 14.42 9.29 4.84
C GLN A 146 13.30 8.27 4.60
N PHE A 147 12.42 8.51 3.62
CA PHE A 147 11.26 7.66 3.35
C PHE A 147 11.48 6.62 2.25
N LEU A 148 12.55 6.75 1.45
CA LEU A 148 12.84 5.82 0.36
C LEU A 148 13.04 4.37 0.85
N PRO A 149 13.82 4.08 1.92
CA PRO A 149 13.99 2.71 2.41
C PRO A 149 12.66 2.07 2.82
N VAL A 150 11.81 2.83 3.50
CA VAL A 150 10.47 2.37 3.93
C VAL A 150 9.62 1.99 2.72
N THR A 151 9.61 2.85 1.70
CA THR A 151 8.80 2.62 0.49
C THR A 151 9.30 1.41 -0.31
N CYS A 152 10.62 1.23 -0.39
CA CYS A 152 11.24 0.06 -1.02
C CYS A 152 10.92 -1.24 -0.26
N ILE A 153 11.03 -1.25 1.08
CA ILE A 153 10.72 -2.43 1.90
C ILE A 153 9.24 -2.79 1.76
N HIS A 154 8.35 -1.80 1.82
CA HIS A 154 6.91 -1.99 1.66
C HIS A 154 6.58 -2.61 0.29
N SER A 155 7.10 -2.01 -0.78
CA SER A 155 6.96 -2.49 -2.16
C SER A 155 7.47 -3.92 -2.34
N LEU A 156 8.64 -4.24 -1.78
CA LEU A 156 9.22 -5.57 -1.83
C LEU A 156 8.35 -6.59 -1.08
N THR A 157 7.81 -6.20 0.07
CA THR A 157 6.93 -7.05 0.87
C THR A 157 5.69 -7.44 0.08
N TYR A 158 5.04 -6.47 -0.57
CA TYR A 158 3.86 -6.72 -1.42
C TYR A 158 4.17 -7.60 -2.62
N ILE A 159 5.33 -7.41 -3.28
CA ILE A 159 5.77 -8.30 -4.36
C ILE A 159 5.92 -9.74 -3.84
N ILE A 160 6.61 -9.93 -2.71
CA ILE A 160 6.80 -11.25 -2.12
C ILE A 160 5.45 -11.89 -1.77
N THR A 161 4.54 -11.13 -1.12
CA THR A 161 3.18 -11.60 -0.81
C THR A 161 2.43 -12.03 -2.07
N MET A 162 2.53 -11.26 -3.16
CA MET A 162 1.90 -11.58 -4.43
C MET A 162 2.48 -12.85 -5.06
N ILE A 163 3.80 -13.03 -5.02
CA ILE A 163 4.48 -14.24 -5.51
C ILE A 163 4.06 -15.47 -4.70
N VAL A 164 4.08 -15.37 -3.36
CA VAL A 164 3.67 -16.46 -2.46
C VAL A 164 2.21 -16.84 -2.72
N TYR A 165 1.33 -15.85 -2.87
CA TYR A 165 -0.07 -16.11 -3.20
C TYR A 165 -0.24 -16.80 -4.56
N PHE A 166 0.45 -16.32 -5.60
CA PHE A 166 0.41 -16.92 -6.94
C PHE A 166 0.93 -18.37 -6.93
N PHE A 167 2.02 -18.62 -6.21
CA PHE A 167 2.57 -19.96 -6.07
C PHE A 167 1.62 -20.89 -5.30
N SER A 168 1.06 -20.41 -4.18
CA SER A 168 0.11 -21.17 -3.36
C SER A 168 -1.16 -21.56 -4.14
N THR A 169 -1.73 -20.61 -4.89
CA THR A 169 -2.91 -20.87 -5.72
C THR A 169 -2.61 -21.79 -6.90
N THR A 170 -1.43 -21.69 -7.51
CA THR A 170 -1.00 -22.58 -8.59
C THR A 170 -0.78 -24.00 -8.08
N MET A 171 -0.05 -24.16 -6.97
CA MET A 171 0.18 -25.46 -6.34
C MET A 171 -1.12 -26.11 -5.87
N GLY A 172 -2.06 -25.33 -5.33
CA GLY A 172 -3.38 -25.84 -4.91
C GLY A 172 -4.25 -26.34 -6.06
N LYS A 173 -3.99 -25.91 -7.31
CA LYS A 173 -4.66 -26.45 -8.51
C LYS A 173 -3.97 -27.72 -9.05
N ILE A 174 -2.67 -27.87 -8.81
CA ILE A 174 -1.87 -29.00 -9.30
C ILE A 174 -1.98 -30.19 -8.35
N LEU A 175 -1.94 -29.95 -7.04
CA LEU A 175 -2.06 -31.02 -6.04
C LEU A 175 -3.49 -31.55 -6.00
N PRO A 176 -3.71 -32.87 -6.14
CA PRO A 176 -5.05 -33.44 -5.96
C PRO A 176 -5.55 -33.11 -4.57
N SER A 177 -6.85 -32.85 -4.46
CA SER A 177 -7.53 -32.67 -3.17
C SER A 177 -7.17 -33.86 -2.28
N ALA A 178 -6.64 -33.62 -1.08
CA ALA A 178 -6.19 -34.66 -0.15
C ALA A 178 -7.30 -35.69 0.19
N ASP A 179 -8.57 -35.37 -0.12
CA ASP A 179 -9.73 -36.24 -0.02
C ASP A 179 -9.67 -37.47 -0.96
N LEU A 180 -8.81 -37.47 -2.00
CA LEU A 180 -8.65 -38.59 -2.94
C LEU A 180 -7.67 -39.69 -2.46
N ILE A 181 -6.94 -39.47 -1.36
CA ILE A 181 -5.91 -40.41 -0.86
C ILE A 181 -6.42 -41.28 0.31
N PHE A 182 -7.59 -40.96 0.87
CA PHE A 182 -8.20 -41.68 2.00
C PHE A 182 -9.44 -42.52 1.62
N ILE A 183 -9.49 -43.06 0.40
CA ILE A 183 -10.48 -44.08 -0.01
C ILE A 183 -9.78 -45.43 -0.15
#